data_AF-A0A3N4HBV0-F1
#
_entry.id   AF-A0A3N4HBV0-F1
#
_cell.length_a   1.000
_cell.length_b   1.000
_cell.length_c   1.000
_cell.angle_alpha   90.00
_cell.angle_beta   90.00
_cell.angle_gamma   90.00
#
_symmetry.space_group_name_H-M   'P 1'
#
loop_
_entity.id
_entity.type
_entity.pdbx_description
1 polymer ?
#
loop_
_entity_poly.entity_id
_entity_poly.type
_entity_poly.pdbx_seq_one_letter_code
_entity_poly.pdbx_strand_id
1 'polypeptide(L)'
;VVCHSDDVELTKYNGDKEMNPLNISCLNFDPIARERPSMGAIRAIALLPSRLKYTGSESDDEKLAQRLRANEVQQEIIKEIFKDIEKLEDEGIEIVCPDGVKRWGHPVLAGWIADYMELTKLFSLSDKSCPICLTS
;
A
#
# COMPACT_ATOMS: atom_id res chain seq x y z
N VAL A 1 -1.53 10.31 -8.26
CA VAL A 1 -1.78 8.85 -8.12
C VAL A 1 -2.42 8.57 -6.79
N VAL A 2 -3.20 7.50 -6.71
CA VAL A 2 -3.84 7.03 -5.48
C VAL A 2 -3.51 5.57 -5.28
N CYS A 3 -3.27 5.18 -4.03
CA CYS A 3 -2.95 3.82 -3.66
C CYS A 3 -4.11 3.15 -2.93
N HIS A 4 -4.17 1.83 -3.01
CA HIS A 4 -5.00 1.03 -2.12
C HIS A 4 -4.33 -0.32 -1.89
N SER A 5 -4.56 -0.93 -0.74
CA SER A 5 -4.24 -2.32 -0.48
C SER A 5 -5.56 -3.04 -0.20
N ASP A 6 -5.56 -4.36 -0.31
CA ASP A 6 -6.61 -5.21 0.25
C ASP A 6 -6.03 -6.62 0.39
N ASP A 7 -6.27 -7.27 1.52
CA ASP A 7 -5.78 -8.63 1.76
C ASP A 7 -6.65 -9.62 0.95
N VAL A 8 -6.07 -10.25 -0.07
CA VAL A 8 -6.77 -11.23 -0.93
C VAL A 8 -6.42 -12.65 -0.49
N GLU A 9 -7.45 -13.46 -0.20
CA GLU A 9 -7.28 -14.89 0.08
C GLU A 9 -7.03 -15.67 -1.21
N LEU A 10 -5.87 -16.33 -1.32
CA LEU A 10 -5.52 -17.13 -2.51
C LEU A 10 -6.07 -18.57 -2.43
N THR A 11 -5.99 -19.21 -1.28
CA THR A 11 -6.44 -20.60 -1.10
C THR A 11 -6.84 -20.89 0.35
N LYS A 12 -8.05 -21.43 0.57
CA LYS A 12 -8.57 -21.85 1.88
C LYS A 12 -8.31 -23.31 2.26
N TYR A 13 -7.99 -24.16 1.28
CA TYR A 13 -8.00 -25.62 1.47
C TYR A 13 -6.62 -26.23 1.75
N ASN A 14 -5.51 -25.52 1.51
CA ASN A 14 -4.17 -25.99 1.85
C ASN A 14 -3.19 -24.81 2.04
N GLY A 15 -2.92 -24.45 3.29
CA GLY A 15 -1.79 -23.59 3.66
C GLY A 15 -2.09 -22.11 3.84
N ASP A 16 -3.36 -21.70 4.01
CA ASP A 16 -3.83 -20.34 4.34
C ASP A 16 -2.92 -19.25 3.76
N LYS A 17 -2.92 -19.18 2.43
CA LYS A 17 -2.09 -18.23 1.69
C LYS A 17 -2.91 -16.97 1.43
N GLU A 18 -2.47 -15.88 2.04
CA GLU A 18 -2.98 -14.54 1.83
C GLU A 18 -1.99 -13.77 0.95
N MET A 19 -2.48 -12.89 0.10
CA MET A 19 -1.68 -11.98 -0.70
C MET A 19 -2.19 -10.56 -0.50
N ASN A 20 -1.28 -9.64 -0.19
CA ASN A 20 -1.64 -8.23 0.00
C ASN A 20 -0.98 -7.38 -1.09
N PRO A 21 -1.61 -7.21 -2.26
CA PRO A 21 -1.08 -6.33 -3.28
C PRO A 21 -1.24 -4.85 -2.89
N LEU A 22 -0.15 -4.10 -3.01
CA LEU A 22 -0.19 -2.65 -3.05
C LEU A 22 -0.50 -2.22 -4.48
N ASN A 23 -1.70 -1.68 -4.67
CA ASN A 23 -2.20 -1.23 -5.95
C ASN A 23 -2.09 0.29 -6.10
N ILE A 24 -1.86 0.74 -7.33
CA ILE A 24 -1.80 2.14 -7.72
C ILE A 24 -2.76 2.42 -8.89
N SER A 25 -3.35 3.60 -8.89
CA SER A 25 -4.16 4.11 -10.00
C SER A 25 -3.94 5.60 -10.21
N CYS A 26 -4.21 6.07 -11.43
CA CYS A 26 -4.39 7.48 -11.70
C CYS A 26 -5.76 7.94 -11.19
N LEU A 27 -5.81 9.08 -10.50
CA LEU A 27 -7.08 9.69 -10.03
C LEU A 27 -7.93 10.21 -11.19
N ASN A 28 -7.31 10.56 -12.32
CA ASN A 28 -7.99 11.05 -13.51
C ASN A 28 -8.81 9.95 -14.22
N PHE A 29 -8.68 8.69 -13.82
CA PHE A 29 -9.52 7.63 -14.34
C PHE A 29 -10.90 7.65 -13.71
N ASP A 30 -11.91 7.49 -14.55
CA ASP A 30 -13.30 7.32 -14.13
C ASP A 30 -13.41 6.19 -13.08
N PRO A 31 -14.16 6.37 -11.98
CA PRO A 31 -14.35 5.32 -10.98
C PRO A 31 -14.79 3.97 -11.58
N ILE A 32 -15.68 3.99 -12.57
CA ILE A 32 -16.16 2.78 -13.25
C ILE A 32 -15.02 2.07 -13.99
N ALA A 33 -14.05 2.83 -14.53
CA ALA A 33 -12.86 2.24 -15.15
C ALA A 33 -11.93 1.60 -14.12
N ARG A 34 -11.80 2.19 -12.92
CA ARG A 34 -11.02 1.62 -11.80
C ARG A 34 -11.63 0.34 -11.26
N GLU A 35 -12.95 0.27 -11.19
CA GLU A 35 -13.69 -0.93 -10.73
C GLU A 35 -13.68 -2.09 -11.74
N ARG A 36 -13.19 -1.88 -12.97
CA ARG A 36 -13.16 -2.90 -14.03
C ARG A 36 -11.73 -3.40 -14.26
N PRO A 37 -11.36 -4.60 -13.76
CA PRO A 37 -10.01 -5.14 -13.92
C PRO A 37 -9.55 -5.23 -15.38
N SER A 38 -10.47 -5.50 -16.30
CA SER A 38 -10.20 -5.59 -17.74
C SER A 38 -9.73 -4.28 -18.38
N MET A 39 -10.05 -3.13 -17.78
CA MET A 39 -9.63 -1.81 -18.26
C MET A 39 -8.18 -1.51 -17.87
N GLY A 40 -7.65 -2.23 -16.89
CA GLY A 40 -6.29 -2.06 -16.43
C GLY A 40 -5.97 -0.67 -15.87
N ALA A 41 -6.97 0.01 -15.31
CA ALA A 41 -6.80 1.31 -14.64
C ALA A 41 -6.04 1.18 -13.31
N ILE A 42 -6.02 -0.01 -12.71
CA ILE A 42 -5.31 -0.36 -11.49
C ILE A 42 -4.13 -1.29 -11.82
N ARG A 43 -2.99 -1.08 -11.16
CA ARG A 43 -1.79 -1.93 -11.25
C ARG A 43 -1.24 -2.22 -9.87
N ALA A 44 -0.88 -3.48 -9.62
CA ALA A 44 -0.11 -3.85 -8.43
C ALA A 44 1.36 -3.46 -8.65
N ILE A 45 1.95 -2.74 -7.70
CA ILE A 45 3.36 -2.33 -7.73
C ILE A 45 4.22 -3.06 -6.70
N ALA A 46 3.60 -3.60 -5.65
CA ALA A 46 4.29 -4.40 -4.65
C ALA A 46 3.37 -5.43 -4.00
N LEU A 47 3.97 -6.39 -3.29
CA LEU A 47 3.28 -7.32 -2.41
C LEU A 47 3.72 -7.04 -0.98
N LEU A 48 2.78 -6.59 -0.16
CA LEU A 48 3.01 -6.40 1.27
C LEU A 48 3.02 -7.76 1.99
N PRO A 49 3.81 -7.90 3.06
CA PRO A 49 3.88 -9.14 3.81
C PRO A 49 2.55 -9.40 4.55
N SER A 50 1.83 -10.44 4.13
CA SER A 50 0.67 -10.97 4.83
C SER A 50 1.14 -11.89 5.96
N ARG A 51 1.07 -11.40 7.20
CA ARG A 51 1.47 -12.09 8.44
C ARG A 51 2.95 -12.52 8.45
N LEU A 52 3.81 -11.66 8.99
CA LEU A 52 5.15 -12.09 9.39
C LEU A 52 4.99 -13.20 10.44
N LYS A 53 5.23 -14.46 10.05
CA LYS A 53 5.05 -15.62 10.92
C LYS A 53 6.01 -15.51 12.08
N TYR A 54 5.48 -15.29 13.28
CA TYR A 54 6.25 -15.36 14.49
C TYR A 54 6.27 -16.80 14.99
N THR A 55 7.47 -17.33 15.21
CA THR A 55 7.67 -18.56 15.97
C THR A 55 7.11 -18.34 17.36
N GLY A 56 6.18 -19.20 17.80
CA GLY A 56 5.38 -19.04 19.01
C GLY A 56 6.17 -18.49 20.18
N SER A 57 5.89 -17.24 20.54
CA SER A 57 6.47 -16.54 21.68
C SER A 57 5.64 -16.85 22.94
N GLU A 58 6.31 -17.25 24.02
CA GLU A 58 5.68 -17.69 25.26
C GLU A 58 5.30 -16.51 26.18
N SER A 59 5.97 -15.36 26.04
CA SER A 59 5.74 -14.15 26.86
C SER A 59 5.09 -12.99 26.09
N ASP A 60 4.41 -12.09 26.81
CA ASP A 60 3.75 -10.93 26.21
C ASP A 60 4.73 -9.84 25.72
N ASP A 61 5.89 -9.69 26.37
CA ASP A 61 6.93 -8.74 25.97
C ASP A 61 7.57 -9.13 24.63
N GLU A 62 7.82 -10.42 24.41
CA GLU A 62 8.36 -10.92 23.14
C GLU A 62 7.38 -10.73 21.99
N LYS A 63 6.07 -10.93 22.24
CA LYS A 63 5.02 -10.65 21.25
C LYS A 63 4.97 -9.17 20.88
N LEU A 64 5.13 -8.27 21.86
CA LEU A 64 5.16 -6.83 21.61
C LEU A 64 6.38 -6.44 20.76
N ALA A 65 7.59 -6.89 21.13
CA ALA A 65 8.81 -6.63 20.38
C ALA A 65 8.73 -7.16 18.93
N GLN A 66 8.15 -8.35 18.76
CA GLN A 66 7.90 -8.94 17.45
C GLN A 66 6.96 -8.10 16.59
N ARG A 67 5.85 -7.60 17.16
CA ARG A 67 4.90 -6.72 16.46
C ARG A 67 5.57 -5.41 16.04
N LEU A 68 6.34 -4.78 16.92
CA LEU A 68 7.07 -3.55 16.60
C LEU A 68 8.03 -3.77 15.43
N ARG A 69 8.77 -4.89 15.43
CA ARG A 69 9.67 -5.23 14.33
C ARG A 69 8.95 -5.45 12.99
N ALA A 70 7.78 -6.07 12.98
CA ALA A 70 7.00 -6.19 11.75
C ALA A 70 6.53 -4.83 11.23
N ASN A 71 6.04 -3.99 12.15
CA ASN A 71 5.61 -2.64 11.82
C ASN A 71 6.78 -1.86 11.20
N GLU A 72 7.99 -1.95 11.76
CA GLU A 72 9.20 -1.34 11.19
C GLU A 72 9.49 -1.86 9.78
N VAL A 73 9.52 -3.18 9.58
CA VAL A 73 9.76 -3.78 8.26
C VAL A 73 8.73 -3.30 7.25
N GLN A 74 7.45 -3.23 7.63
CA GLN A 74 6.39 -2.74 6.77
C GLN A 74 6.57 -1.27 6.42
N GLN A 75 6.94 -0.41 7.37
CA GLN A 75 7.23 1.00 7.09
C GLN A 75 8.44 1.17 6.17
N GLU A 76 9.51 0.39 6.34
CA GLU A 76 10.68 0.44 5.46
C GLU A 76 10.34 -0.01 4.03
N ILE A 77 9.47 -1.02 3.87
CA ILE A 77 8.98 -1.44 2.54
C ILE A 77 8.21 -0.30 1.88
N ILE A 78 7.30 0.37 2.59
CA ILE A 78 6.53 1.50 2.04
C ILE A 78 7.49 2.64 1.62
N LYS A 79 8.45 2.99 2.47
CA LYS A 79 9.47 4.01 2.14
C LYS A 79 10.27 3.63 0.90
N GLU A 80 10.70 2.38 0.77
CA GLU A 80 11.48 1.91 -0.39
C GLU A 80 10.64 1.95 -1.68
N ILE A 81 9.37 1.56 -1.62
CA ILE A 81 8.46 1.59 -2.78
C ILE A 81 8.26 3.02 -3.30
N PHE A 82 8.13 3.99 -2.38
CA PHE A 82 7.86 5.39 -2.71
C PHE A 82 9.09 6.31 -2.64
N LYS A 83 10.31 5.77 -2.54
CA LYS A 83 11.54 6.57 -2.35
C LYS A 83 11.75 7.63 -3.44
N ASP A 84 11.30 7.34 -4.65
CA ASP A 84 11.49 8.21 -5.81
C ASP A 84 10.29 9.15 -6.00
N ILE A 85 9.19 9.02 -5.25
CA ILE A 85 7.93 9.74 -5.54
C ILE A 85 8.11 11.27 -5.53
N GLU A 86 8.86 11.80 -4.56
CA GLU A 86 9.16 13.24 -4.45
C GLU A 86 9.96 13.72 -5.67
N LYS A 87 10.94 12.91 -6.10
CA LYS A 87 11.72 13.20 -7.30
C LYS A 87 10.83 13.16 -8.56
N LEU A 88 9.91 12.19 -8.67
CA LEU A 88 9.01 12.09 -9.82
C LEU A 88 7.98 13.23 -9.82
N GLU A 89 7.57 13.72 -8.66
CA GLU A 89 6.71 14.91 -8.55
C GLU A 89 7.42 16.15 -9.09
N ASP A 90 8.69 16.37 -8.74
CA ASP A 90 9.45 17.54 -9.17
C ASP A 90 9.96 17.42 -10.63
N GLU A 91 10.68 16.36 -10.94
CA GLU A 91 11.32 16.16 -12.25
C GLU A 91 10.33 15.68 -13.32
N GLY A 92 9.27 14.98 -12.92
CA GLY A 92 8.33 14.32 -13.81
C GLY A 92 8.90 13.07 -14.49
N ILE A 93 8.05 12.40 -15.25
CA ILE A 93 8.37 11.21 -16.05
C ILE A 93 7.72 11.27 -17.42
N GLU A 94 8.32 10.57 -18.39
CA GLU A 94 7.69 10.32 -19.67
C GLU A 94 6.61 9.23 -19.53
N ILE A 95 5.37 9.57 -19.91
CA ILE A 95 4.22 8.67 -19.90
C ILE A 95 3.76 8.47 -21.34
N VAL A 96 3.63 7.19 -21.74
CA VAL A 96 2.99 6.82 -23.01
C VAL A 96 1.49 6.77 -22.79
N CYS A 97 0.75 7.69 -23.40
CA CYS A 97 -0.70 7.70 -23.32
C CYS A 97 -1.32 6.68 -24.29
N PRO A 98 -2.61 6.31 -24.11
CA PRO A 98 -3.28 5.34 -24.99
C PRO A 98 -3.37 5.74 -26.46
N ASP A 99 -3.23 7.04 -26.77
CA ASP A 99 -3.16 7.58 -28.14
C ASP A 99 -1.78 7.41 -28.78
N GLY A 100 -0.82 6.80 -28.09
CA GLY A 100 0.56 6.61 -28.55
C GLY A 100 1.43 7.87 -28.39
N VAL A 101 0.87 8.97 -27.90
CA VAL A 101 1.61 10.21 -27.68
C VAL A 101 2.31 10.16 -26.33
N LYS A 102 3.61 10.48 -26.34
CA LYS A 102 4.42 10.64 -25.15
C LYS A 102 4.14 12.01 -24.53
N ARG A 103 3.84 12.03 -23.24
CA ARG A 103 3.61 13.27 -22.47
C ARG A 103 4.47 13.26 -21.22
N TRP A 104 4.89 14.44 -20.78
CA TRP A 104 5.55 14.61 -19.49
C TRP A 104 4.49 14.68 -18.40
N GLY A 105 4.59 13.84 -17.38
CA GLY A 105 3.65 13.77 -16.27
C GLY A 105 4.35 13.78 -14.92
N HIS A 106 3.74 14.47 -13.95
CA HIS A 106 4.26 14.61 -12.60
C HIS A 106 3.36 13.81 -11.64
N PRO A 107 3.72 12.56 -11.29
CA PRO A 107 2.91 11.74 -10.40
C PRO A 107 3.01 12.22 -8.95
N VAL A 108 1.95 12.86 -8.47
CA VAL A 108 1.82 13.26 -7.05
C VAL A 108 1.09 12.17 -6.27
N LEU A 109 1.62 11.70 -5.14
CA LEU A 109 0.89 10.77 -4.26
C LEU A 109 -0.21 11.53 -3.50
N ALA A 110 -1.45 11.39 -3.95
CA ALA A 110 -2.58 12.15 -3.42
C ALA A 110 -3.22 11.52 -2.18
N GLY A 111 -2.96 10.23 -1.93
CA GLY A 111 -3.47 9.55 -0.74
C GLY A 111 -3.67 8.05 -0.93
N TRP A 112 -4.32 7.45 0.06
CA TRP A 112 -4.62 6.03 0.14
C TRP A 112 -6.11 5.80 0.33
N ILE A 113 -6.71 4.96 -0.51
CA ILE A 113 -8.11 4.53 -0.40
C ILE A 113 -8.11 3.27 0.45
N ALA A 114 -8.47 3.39 1.72
CA ALA A 114 -8.56 2.30 2.67
C ALA A 114 -9.57 2.67 3.76
N ASP A 115 -10.10 1.67 4.46
CA ASP A 115 -10.85 1.92 5.68
C ASP A 115 -9.91 2.29 6.85
N TYR A 116 -10.48 2.72 7.97
CA TYR A 116 -9.69 3.15 9.13
C TYR A 116 -8.83 2.03 9.72
N MET A 117 -9.34 0.80 9.75
CA MET A 117 -8.62 -0.34 10.33
C MET A 117 -7.41 -0.71 9.49
N GLU A 118 -7.57 -0.67 8.17
CA GLU A 118 -6.51 -0.89 7.21
C GLU A 118 -5.46 0.20 7.26
N LEU A 119 -5.84 1.49 7.30
CA LEU A 119 -4.90 2.60 7.49
C LEU A 119 -4.10 2.46 8.79
N THR A 120 -4.76 2.05 9.87
CA THR A 120 -4.12 1.83 11.18
C THR A 120 -3.07 0.71 11.09
N LYS A 121 -3.41 -0.40 10.44
CA LYS A 121 -2.48 -1.52 10.20
C LYS A 121 -1.33 -1.13 9.27
N LEU A 122 -1.62 -0.38 8.21
CA LEU A 122 -0.65 -0.04 7.17
C LEU A 122 0.40 0.96 7.65
N PHE A 123 -0.02 1.99 8.38
CA PHE A 123 0.85 3.06 8.87
C PHE A 123 1.28 2.87 10.33
N SER A 124 1.07 1.66 10.88
CA SER A 124 1.47 1.31 12.25
C SER A 124 0.94 2.29 13.30
N LEU A 125 -0.29 2.81 13.10
CA LEU A 125 -0.90 3.78 14.01
C LEU A 125 -1.40 3.10 15.28
N SER A 126 -1.43 3.83 16.40
CA SER A 126 -2.02 3.31 17.63
C SER A 126 -3.56 3.29 17.53
N ASP A 127 -4.18 2.30 18.17
CA ASP A 127 -5.64 2.18 18.21
C ASP A 127 -6.28 3.47 18.73
N LYS A 128 -7.29 3.97 18.01
CA LYS A 128 -8.01 5.23 18.31
C LYS A 128 -7.15 6.50 18.21
N SER A 129 -5.98 6.43 17.62
CA SER A 129 -5.25 7.64 17.21
C SER A 129 -5.72 8.11 15.84
N CYS A 130 -5.66 9.42 15.62
CA CYS A 130 -5.86 10.00 14.30
C CYS A 130 -4.49 10.10 13.61
N PRO A 131 -4.32 9.57 12.38
CA PRO A 131 -3.06 9.70 11.63
C PRO A 131 -2.66 11.15 11.35
N ILE A 132 -3.62 12.07 11.36
CA ILE A 132 -3.43 13.47 11.02
C ILE A 132 -3.25 14.33 12.27
N CYS A 133 -3.88 13.96 13.39
CA CYS A 133 -3.75 14.72 14.62
C CYS A 133 -2.51 14.23 15.37
N LEU A 134 -1.46 15.05 15.35
CA LEU A 134 -0.37 14.96 16.31
C LEU A 134 -0.98 15.15 17.70
N THR A 135 -1.10 14.08 18.48
CA THR A 135 -1.28 14.19 19.92
C THR A 135 -0.02 14.86 20.45
N SER A 136 -0.12 16.15 20.73
CA SER A 136 0.84 16.94 21.51
C SER A 136 0.99 16.39 22.92
#